data_AF-A0A2C9L6H9-F1
#
_entry.id   AF-A0A2C9L6H9-F1
#
_cell.length_a   1.000
_cell.length_b   1.000
_cell.length_c   1.000
_cell.angle_alpha   90.00
_cell.angle_beta   90.00
_cell.angle_gamma   90.00
#
_symmetry.space_group_name_H-M   'P 1'
#
loop_
_entity.id
_entity.type
_entity.pdbx_description
1 polymer ?
#
loop_
_entity_poly.entity_id
_entity_poly.type
_entity_poly.pdbx_seq_one_letter_code
_entity_poly.pdbx_strand_id
1 'polypeptide(L)'
;MPCVLWIWDNRKLGLCAVLVQTNPIKAVKWDPCSQRLALCTSTNKLYMWSPSGCLSVQVPVEGTFLIHNLSWQPEGDAILLVGKEQMCVCYLSPTAANASAAHNISAIDSTQDGSKGKKETSSTNGRRDFSQK
;
A
#
# COMPACT_ATOMS: atom_id res chain seq x y z
N MET A 1 2.06 9.32 -28.18
CA MET A 1 1.67 8.24 -27.25
C MET A 1 0.39 8.68 -26.53
N PRO A 2 -0.53 7.78 -26.16
CA PRO A 2 -1.84 8.17 -25.64
C PRO A 2 -1.74 8.78 -24.25
N CYS A 3 -2.40 9.93 -24.05
CA CYS A 3 -2.50 10.63 -22.76
C CYS A 3 -3.94 10.71 -22.24
N VAL A 4 -4.91 10.17 -22.98
CA VAL A 4 -6.33 10.21 -22.66
C VAL A 4 -6.86 8.78 -22.64
N LEU A 5 -7.58 8.42 -21.59
CA LEU A 5 -8.28 7.14 -21.45
C LEU A 5 -9.78 7.39 -21.33
N TRP A 6 -10.56 6.74 -22.18
CA TRP A 6 -12.01 6.80 -22.19
C TRP A 6 -12.56 5.53 -21.56
N ILE A 7 -13.43 5.69 -20.56
CA ILE A 7 -14.06 4.58 -19.85
C ILE A 7 -15.54 4.56 -20.21
N TRP A 8 -16.00 3.43 -20.74
CA TRP A 8 -17.36 3.24 -21.23
C TRP A 8 -18.10 2.19 -20.41
N ASP A 9 -19.40 2.41 -20.20
CA ASP A 9 -20.33 1.41 -19.68
C ASP A 9 -20.92 0.63 -20.87
N ASN A 10 -20.59 -0.65 -20.97
CA ASN A 10 -21.08 -1.52 -22.04
C ASN A 10 -22.57 -1.84 -21.93
N ARG A 11 -23.16 -1.77 -20.73
CA ARG A 11 -24.60 -2.05 -20.53
C ARG A 11 -25.44 -0.85 -20.92
N LYS A 12 -24.97 0.36 -20.57
CA LYS A 12 -25.65 1.62 -20.91
C LYS A 12 -25.23 2.18 -22.27
N LEU A 13 -24.21 1.61 -22.90
CA LEU A 13 -23.57 2.09 -24.13
C LEU A 13 -23.20 3.59 -24.03
N GLY A 14 -22.67 3.98 -22.87
CA GLY A 14 -22.47 5.37 -22.50
C GLY A 14 -21.09 5.64 -21.91
N LEU A 15 -20.64 6.89 -22.02
CA LEU A 15 -19.38 7.34 -21.46
C LEU A 15 -19.49 7.48 -19.94
N CYS A 16 -18.61 6.80 -19.20
CA CYS A 16 -18.53 6.90 -17.73
C CYS A 16 -17.60 8.03 -17.30
N ALA A 17 -16.38 8.04 -17.86
CA ALA A 17 -15.33 8.93 -17.45
C ALA A 17 -14.30 9.13 -18.56
N VAL A 18 -13.63 10.28 -18.53
CA VAL A 18 -12.45 10.57 -19.36
C VAL A 18 -11.31 10.94 -18.41
N LEU A 19 -10.24 10.15 -18.44
CA LEU A 19 -9.05 10.40 -17.64
C LEU A 19 -7.99 11.04 -18.54
N VAL A 20 -7.57 12.25 -18.19
CA VAL A 20 -6.55 13.01 -18.93
C VAL A 20 -5.27 13.07 -18.11
N GLN A 21 -4.17 12.62 -18.68
CA GLN A 21 -2.85 12.60 -18.06
C GLN A 21 -1.92 13.59 -18.76
N THR A 22 -1.02 14.20 -17.99
CA THR A 22 0.02 15.09 -18.55
C THR A 22 1.12 14.30 -19.27
N ASN A 23 1.31 13.04 -18.88
CA ASN A 23 2.33 12.14 -19.42
C ASN A 23 1.68 10.94 -20.14
N PRO A 24 2.38 10.34 -21.11
CA PRO A 24 1.91 9.14 -21.79
C PRO A 24 1.54 8.00 -20.83
N ILE A 25 0.35 7.43 -21.03
CA ILE A 25 -0.10 6.26 -20.31
C ILE A 25 0.69 5.05 -20.79
N LYS A 26 1.30 4.31 -19.85
CA LYS A 26 2.12 3.13 -20.14
C LYS A 26 1.37 1.83 -19.94
N ALA A 27 0.60 1.73 -18.86
CA ALA A 27 -0.23 0.58 -18.56
C ALA A 27 -1.55 1.03 -17.94
N VAL A 28 -2.59 0.25 -18.22
CA VAL A 28 -3.95 0.39 -17.71
C VAL A 28 -4.44 -1.01 -17.36
N LYS A 29 -4.88 -1.22 -16.12
CA LYS A 29 -5.33 -2.54 -15.65
C LYS A 29 -6.57 -2.39 -14.76
N TRP A 30 -7.64 -3.09 -15.13
CA TRP A 30 -8.81 -3.25 -14.28
C TRP A 30 -8.48 -4.19 -13.12
N ASP A 31 -8.99 -3.85 -11.94
CA ASP A 31 -9.02 -4.78 -10.82
C ASP A 31 -9.95 -5.97 -11.17
N PRO A 32 -9.50 -7.22 -10.99
CA PRO A 32 -10.34 -8.39 -11.24
C PRO A 32 -11.55 -8.50 -10.30
N CYS A 33 -11.51 -7.91 -9.10
CA CYS A 33 -12.51 -8.11 -8.05
C CYS A 33 -13.51 -6.96 -7.89
N SER A 34 -13.15 -5.74 -8.31
CA SER A 34 -13.99 -4.55 -8.10
C SER A 34 -13.99 -3.63 -9.32
N GLN A 35 -14.99 -2.76 -9.41
CA GLN A 35 -15.11 -1.77 -10.49
C GLN A 35 -14.13 -0.60 -10.32
N ARG A 36 -12.84 -0.90 -10.30
CA ARG A 36 -11.76 0.08 -10.23
C ARG A 36 -10.67 -0.24 -11.23
N LEU A 37 -9.95 0.80 -11.62
CA LEU A 37 -8.89 0.75 -12.61
C LEU A 37 -7.63 1.36 -12.00
N ALA A 38 -6.47 0.79 -12.29
CA ALA A 38 -5.18 1.42 -12.07
C ALA A 38 -4.48 1.75 -13.39
N LEU A 39 -3.74 2.86 -13.43
CA LEU A 39 -2.91 3.24 -14.55
C LEU A 39 -1.63 3.96 -14.11
N CYS A 40 -0.61 3.94 -14.97
CA CYS A 40 0.67 4.58 -14.72
C CYS A 40 1.21 5.30 -15.97
N THR A 41 2.07 6.29 -15.74
CA THR A 41 2.53 7.21 -16.80
C THR A 41 4.05 7.37 -16.86
N SER A 42 4.82 6.34 -16.51
CA SER A 42 6.29 6.45 -16.38
C SER A 42 6.75 7.51 -15.38
N THR A 43 5.94 7.76 -14.35
CA THR A 43 6.25 8.61 -13.20
C THR A 43 6.29 7.74 -11.93
N ASN A 44 6.63 8.33 -10.80
CA ASN A 44 6.54 7.67 -9.49
C ASN A 44 5.12 7.70 -8.89
N LYS A 45 4.10 7.96 -9.71
CA LYS A 45 2.70 8.04 -9.28
C LYS A 45 1.88 6.90 -9.86
N LEU A 46 1.14 6.24 -8.99
CA LEU A 46 0.04 5.35 -9.33
C LEU A 46 -1.25 6.17 -9.37
N TYR A 47 -2.00 6.06 -10.46
CA TYR A 47 -3.31 6.66 -10.59
C TYR A 47 -4.36 5.57 -10.52
N MET A 48 -5.47 5.82 -9.83
CA MET A 48 -6.60 4.91 -9.82
C MET A 48 -7.91 5.66 -10.05
N TRP A 49 -8.87 4.94 -10.61
CA TRP A 49 -10.23 5.40 -10.87
C TRP A 49 -11.23 4.36 -10.37
N SER A 50 -12.33 4.85 -9.86
CA SER A 50 -13.55 4.10 -9.58
C SER A 50 -14.76 5.00 -9.86
N PRO A 51 -15.99 4.46 -9.92
CA PRO A 51 -17.20 5.29 -9.93
C PRO A 51 -17.28 6.29 -8.77
N SER A 52 -16.66 5.97 -7.63
CA SER A 52 -16.62 6.84 -6.45
C SER A 52 -15.62 8.00 -6.58
N GLY A 53 -14.73 7.97 -7.57
CA GLY A 53 -13.77 9.04 -7.83
C GLY A 53 -12.40 8.57 -8.30
N CYS A 54 -11.48 9.53 -8.36
CA CYS A 54 -10.09 9.34 -8.79
C CYS A 54 -9.12 9.55 -7.62
N LEU A 55 -7.99 8.87 -7.68
CA LEU A 55 -6.88 9.09 -6.75
C LEU A 55 -5.53 9.03 -7.47
N SER A 56 -4.55 9.74 -6.91
CA SER A 56 -3.17 9.70 -7.35
C SER A 56 -2.29 9.52 -6.11
N VAL A 57 -1.55 8.42 -6.05
CA VAL A 57 -0.66 8.08 -4.94
C VAL A 57 0.77 8.12 -5.44
N GLN A 58 1.61 8.89 -4.75
CA GLN A 58 3.05 8.86 -4.97
C GLN A 58 3.65 7.70 -4.20
N VAL A 59 4.45 6.87 -4.87
CA VAL A 59 5.08 5.71 -4.24
C VAL A 59 6.27 6.20 -3.40
N PRO A 60 6.30 5.91 -2.09
CA PRO A 60 7.38 6.35 -1.20
C PRO A 60 8.59 5.43 -1.33
N VAL A 61 9.35 5.58 -2.42
CA VAL A 61 10.61 4.84 -2.63
C VAL A 61 11.78 5.81 -2.52
N GLU A 62 12.85 5.37 -1.86
CA GLU A 62 14.12 6.12 -1.87
C GLU A 62 14.73 6.09 -3.28
N GLY A 63 14.94 7.27 -3.87
CA GLY A 63 15.50 7.42 -5.21
C GLY A 63 14.45 7.49 -6.32
N THR A 64 14.86 7.15 -7.56
CA THR A 64 14.02 7.30 -8.75
C THR A 64 13.33 5.99 -9.10
N PHE A 65 12.06 5.86 -8.70
CA PHE A 65 11.20 4.74 -9.10
C PHE A 65 10.16 5.20 -10.12
N LEU A 66 10.31 4.80 -11.38
CA LEU A 66 9.35 5.09 -12.45
C LEU A 66 8.52 3.84 -12.77
N ILE A 67 7.20 3.96 -12.68
CA ILE A 67 6.30 2.83 -12.92
C ILE A 67 6.07 2.68 -14.42
N HIS A 68 6.47 1.53 -14.97
CA HIS A 68 6.30 1.19 -16.37
C HIS A 68 5.16 0.20 -16.61
N ASN A 69 4.87 -0.66 -15.63
CA ASN A 69 3.80 -1.65 -15.75
C ASN A 69 3.13 -1.91 -14.40
N LEU A 70 1.95 -2.52 -14.45
CA LEU A 70 1.09 -2.83 -13.31
C LEU A 70 0.58 -4.28 -13.42
N SER A 71 0.48 -4.97 -12.30
CA SER A 71 -0.23 -6.25 -12.19
C SER A 71 -1.06 -6.29 -10.92
N TRP A 72 -2.36 -6.51 -11.06
CA TRP A 72 -3.22 -6.78 -9.91
C TRP A 72 -2.91 -8.17 -9.35
N GLN A 73 -2.97 -8.28 -8.03
CA GLN A 73 -3.17 -9.57 -7.38
C GLN A 73 -4.55 -10.13 -7.78
N PRO A 74 -4.70 -11.45 -7.98
CA PRO A 74 -5.99 -12.05 -8.38
C PRO A 74 -7.14 -11.75 -7.42
N GLU A 75 -6.86 -11.63 -6.12
CA GLU A 75 -7.82 -11.26 -5.08
C GLU A 75 -8.13 -9.75 -5.04
N GLY A 76 -7.40 -8.93 -5.79
CA GLY A 76 -7.62 -7.49 -5.89
C GLY A 76 -7.04 -6.64 -4.76
N ASP A 77 -6.60 -7.23 -3.66
CA ASP A 77 -6.15 -6.50 -2.45
C ASP A 77 -4.76 -5.86 -2.58
N ALA A 78 -4.02 -6.17 -3.65
CA ALA A 78 -2.72 -5.57 -3.91
C ALA A 78 -2.46 -5.35 -5.40
N ILE A 79 -1.53 -4.43 -5.68
CA ILE A 79 -1.01 -4.15 -7.02
C ILE A 79 0.51 -4.22 -6.97
N LEU A 80 1.09 -5.04 -7.85
CA LEU A 80 2.51 -5.02 -8.16
C LEU A 80 2.81 -3.87 -9.13
N LEU A 81 3.66 -2.95 -8.69
CA LEU A 81 4.19 -1.84 -9.47
C LEU A 81 5.57 -2.24 -9.98
N VAL A 82 5.76 -2.23 -11.30
CA VAL A 82 7.00 -2.67 -11.93
C VAL A 82 7.67 -1.48 -12.62
N GLY A 83 8.88 -1.16 -12.17
CA GLY A 83 9.79 -0.24 -12.83
C GLY A 83 10.80 -0.98 -13.70
N LYS A 84 11.87 -0.29 -14.12
CA LYS A 84 12.89 -0.88 -14.99
C LYS A 84 13.75 -1.92 -14.26
N GLU A 85 14.25 -1.55 -13.08
CA GLU A 85 15.19 -2.35 -12.27
C GLU A 85 14.63 -2.63 -10.87
N GLN A 86 13.43 -2.13 -10.58
CA GLN A 86 12.84 -2.11 -9.24
C GLN A 86 11.37 -2.50 -9.32
N MET A 87 10.84 -3.00 -8.22
CA MET A 87 9.41 -3.26 -8.05
C MET A 87 8.95 -2.87 -6.65
N CYS A 88 7.66 -2.58 -6.51
CA CYS A 88 7.02 -2.24 -5.25
C CYS A 88 5.63 -2.88 -5.21
N VAL A 89 5.18 -3.34 -4.04
CA VAL A 89 3.81 -3.85 -3.84
C VAL A 89 3.00 -2.80 -3.10
N CYS A 90 1.86 -2.41 -3.67
CA CYS A 90 0.90 -1.51 -3.06
C CYS A 90 -0.27 -2.34 -2.52
N TYR A 91 -0.40 -2.42 -1.20
CA TYR A 91 -1.54 -3.05 -0.54
C TYR A 91 -2.67 -2.04 -0.38
N LEU A 92 -3.88 -2.48 -0.70
CA LEU A 92 -5.12 -1.72 -0.57
C LEU A 92 -5.82 -2.23 0.67
N SER A 93 -6.03 -1.37 1.66
CA SER A 93 -6.81 -1.77 2.83
C SER A 93 -8.27 -1.96 2.43
N PRO A 94 -8.89 -3.12 2.77
CA PRO A 94 -10.33 -3.21 2.70
C PRO A 94 -10.91 -2.15 3.64
N THR A 95 -11.80 -1.32 3.12
CA THR A 95 -12.59 -0.43 3.97
C THR A 95 -13.30 -1.32 4.99
N ALA A 96 -13.36 -0.94 6.27
CA ALA A 96 -13.77 -1.85 7.37
C ALA A 96 -15.16 -2.53 7.23
N ALA A 97 -15.95 -2.20 6.19
CA ALA A 97 -17.23 -2.83 5.87
C ALA A 97 -17.12 -4.34 5.52
N ASN A 98 -15.93 -4.84 5.15
CA ASN A 98 -15.70 -6.24 4.77
C ASN A 98 -14.64 -6.95 5.66
N ALA A 99 -14.25 -6.34 6.79
CA ALA A 99 -13.22 -6.87 7.68
C ALA A 99 -13.62 -8.15 8.46
N SER A 100 -14.90 -8.57 8.42
CA SER A 100 -15.35 -9.79 9.11
C SER A 100 -14.83 -11.09 8.50
N ALA A 101 -14.25 -11.06 7.30
CA ALA A 101 -13.69 -12.24 6.63
C ALA A 101 -12.19 -12.45 6.87
N ALA A 102 -11.48 -11.47 7.47
CA ALA A 102 -10.03 -11.51 7.64
C ALA A 102 -9.60 -11.92 9.07
N HIS A 103 -10.36 -12.80 9.73
CA HIS A 103 -9.82 -13.51 10.89
C HIS A 103 -8.91 -14.63 10.40
N ASN A 104 -7.61 -14.44 10.61
CA ASN A 104 -6.58 -15.44 10.92
C ASN A 104 -5.22 -15.04 10.30
N ILE A 105 -4.64 -13.93 10.76
CA ILE A 105 -3.18 -13.85 10.80
C ILE A 105 -2.83 -13.55 12.25
N SER A 106 -2.38 -14.61 12.93
CA SER A 106 -1.85 -14.57 14.28
C SER A 106 -0.77 -13.50 14.37
N ALA A 107 -0.99 -12.51 15.24
CA ALA A 107 0.09 -11.71 15.78
C ALA A 107 1.11 -12.70 16.41
N ILE A 108 2.31 -12.76 15.83
CA ILE A 108 3.45 -13.36 16.51
C ILE A 108 3.85 -12.39 17.62
N ASP A 109 3.22 -12.57 18.78
CA ASP A 109 3.69 -12.01 20.04
C ASP A 109 5.02 -12.71 20.38
N SER A 110 6.12 -11.97 20.26
CA SER A 110 7.44 -12.45 20.63
C SER A 110 7.60 -12.38 22.15
N THR A 111 7.05 -13.36 22.86
CA THR A 111 7.46 -13.71 24.22
C THR A 111 8.46 -14.86 24.15
N GLN A 112 9.73 -14.61 24.47
CA GLN A 112 10.62 -15.64 25.00
C GLN A 112 11.27 -15.15 26.30
N ASP A 113 10.84 -15.82 27.37
CA ASP A 113 11.33 -15.81 28.74
C ASP A 113 12.52 -16.78 28.89
N GLY A 114 13.43 -16.51 29.83
CA GLY A 114 14.07 -17.59 30.60
C GLY A 114 15.58 -17.87 30.47
N SER A 115 16.39 -17.04 31.13
CA SER A 115 17.43 -17.45 32.12
C SER A 115 18.66 -18.31 31.75
N LYS A 116 19.86 -17.76 32.02
CA LYS A 116 20.88 -18.39 32.88
C LYS A 116 21.95 -17.39 33.33
N GLY A 117 22.16 -17.34 34.66
CA GLY A 117 22.85 -16.25 35.33
C GLY A 117 24.38 -16.32 35.41
N LYS A 118 24.92 -15.29 36.06
CA LYS A 118 26.23 -15.32 36.72
C LYS A 118 26.22 -14.36 37.91
N LYS A 119 26.68 -14.87 39.06
CA LYS A 119 27.09 -14.15 40.28
C LYS A 119 28.08 -13.02 39.91
N GLU A 120 28.27 -11.92 40.65
CA GLU A 120 28.75 -11.87 42.03
C GLU A 120 28.82 -10.39 42.51
N THR A 121 28.33 -10.15 43.74
CA THR A 121 28.90 -9.35 44.87
C THR A 121 29.20 -7.84 44.84
N SER A 122 28.60 -7.19 45.86
CA SER A 122 29.14 -6.23 46.86
C SER A 122 29.43 -4.77 46.50
N SER A 123 28.67 -3.85 47.14
CA SER A 123 29.12 -2.83 48.13
C SER A 123 28.03 -1.75 48.32
N THR A 124 27.29 -1.76 49.44
CA THR A 124 27.38 -0.80 50.57
C THR A 124 27.42 0.70 50.20
N ASN A 125 26.32 1.45 50.41
CA ASN A 125 26.16 2.47 51.48
C ASN A 125 25.13 3.59 51.16
N GLY A 126 24.44 4.06 52.21
CA GLY A 126 23.88 5.43 52.34
C GLY A 126 22.45 5.60 51.84
N ARG A 127 21.37 5.52 52.63
CA ARG A 127 20.93 6.32 53.81
C ARG A 127 20.47 7.75 53.46
N ARG A 128 19.19 8.04 53.84
CA ARG A 128 18.48 9.34 54.00
C ARG A 128 17.98 10.00 52.72
N ASP A 129 16.89 10.77 52.67
CA ASP A 129 15.67 11.01 53.47
C ASP A 129 14.83 12.02 52.63
N PHE A 130 13.51 12.03 52.85
CA PHE A 130 12.57 13.16 52.78
C PHE A 130 12.60 14.23 51.64
N SER A 131 11.44 14.29 50.96
CA SER A 131 10.50 15.43 50.86
C SER A 131 10.71 16.63 49.93
N GLN A 132 9.62 16.89 49.19
CA GLN A 132 9.06 18.17 48.69
C GLN A 132 9.90 19.44 48.83
N LYS A 133 10.25 20.06 47.69
CA LYS A 133 9.52 21.18 47.09
C LYS A 133 9.91 21.35 45.63
#